data_AF-A0A0E2NHT5-F1
#
_entry.id   AF-A0A0E2NHT5-F1
#
_cell.length_a   1.000
_cell.length_b   1.000
_cell.length_c   1.000
_cell.angle_alpha   90.00
_cell.angle_beta   90.00
_cell.angle_gamma   90.00
#
_symmetry.space_group_name_H-M   'P 1'
#
loop_
_entity.id
_entity.type
_entity.pdbx_description
1 polymer ?
#
loop_
_entity_poly.entity_id
_entity_poly.type
_entity_poly.pdbx_seq_one_letter_code
_entity_poly.pdbx_strand_id
1 'polypeptide(L)'
;MQLRSTDQGQLDLFRARPSVITPRDAQDLMSWPFFSLAKSRRVTPIDFRMGEVSIRVEATVEHGMATIWDADILIWAASQIVDARDKGLRTSRLMAATPYEILAFIERGDSAHSYDRLKAALDRLQSTTVATSIRQSSERRRHRFSWINEWKERMDGSGRPLGIELILPDWFYAGVIDDALILTIDRQYFGLTGGLERWLYRLVRKHGGRQTYGWSFDLRHLHVKSGSLSPFKRFTFDLREIVRRQPLPGYRLGLSVDPNGRSRLNFRLSPVDPFASASATPCAPRGRTTKAVK
;
A
#
# COMPACT_ATOMS: atom_id res chain seq x y z
N MET A 1 10.48 -35.02 -32.04
CA MET A 1 10.20 -35.08 -30.59
C MET A 1 11.34 -34.36 -29.88
N GLN A 2 11.23 -33.04 -29.68
CA GLN A 2 12.25 -32.22 -29.03
C GLN A 2 11.67 -31.73 -27.71
N LEU A 3 12.28 -32.18 -26.61
CA LEU A 3 12.01 -31.74 -25.25
C LEU A 3 12.38 -30.26 -25.14
N ARG A 4 11.37 -29.39 -25.00
CA ARG A 4 11.56 -28.03 -24.52
C ARG A 4 11.83 -28.12 -23.02
N SER A 5 13.07 -27.87 -22.61
CA SER A 5 13.40 -27.62 -21.20
C SER A 5 12.66 -26.36 -20.76
N THR A 6 11.65 -26.53 -19.90
CA THR A 6 11.07 -25.44 -19.12
C THR A 6 12.12 -24.96 -18.12
N ASP A 7 12.91 -23.97 -18.54
CA ASP A 7 13.72 -23.14 -17.66
C ASP A 7 12.75 -22.23 -16.87
N GLN A 8 12.12 -22.80 -15.83
CA GLN A 8 11.45 -22.01 -14.80
C GLN A 8 12.53 -21.30 -14.00
N GLY A 9 12.97 -20.15 -14.53
CA GLY A 9 14.04 -19.33 -13.95
C GLY A 9 13.85 -19.13 -12.46
N GLN A 10 14.82 -19.64 -11.70
CA GLN A 10 14.92 -19.44 -10.26
C GLN A 10 14.96 -17.93 -9.99
N LEU A 11 14.00 -17.42 -9.21
CA LEU A 11 14.00 -16.02 -8.82
C LEU A 11 15.18 -15.76 -7.87
N ASP A 12 15.98 -14.73 -8.16
CA ASP A 12 17.03 -14.31 -7.25
C ASP A 12 16.43 -13.74 -5.97
N LEU A 13 17.02 -14.09 -4.83
CA LEU A 13 16.57 -13.64 -3.51
C LEU A 13 16.85 -12.14 -3.32
N PHE A 14 15.82 -11.36 -3.07
CA PHE A 14 15.95 -9.96 -2.67
C PHE A 14 15.86 -9.84 -1.14
N ARG A 15 16.96 -9.47 -0.48
CA ARG A 15 16.97 -9.23 0.98
C ARG A 15 16.56 -7.81 1.31
N ALA A 16 15.64 -7.67 2.25
CA ALA A 16 15.26 -6.37 2.80
C ALA A 16 16.44 -5.70 3.54
N ARG A 17 16.35 -4.37 3.69
CA ARG A 17 17.43 -3.53 4.23
C ARG A 17 16.93 -2.71 5.42
N PRO A 18 17.71 -2.60 6.51
CA PRO A 18 17.31 -1.88 7.73
C PRO A 18 17.49 -0.35 7.68
N SER A 19 17.73 0.27 6.51
CA SER A 19 17.91 1.74 6.41
C SER A 19 16.60 2.51 6.65
N VAL A 20 16.69 3.80 7.02
CA VAL A 20 15.55 4.72 7.11
C VAL A 20 14.97 4.96 5.71
N ILE A 21 14.16 4.01 5.25
CA ILE A 21 13.51 4.04 3.95
C ILE A 21 12.24 4.86 4.08
N THR A 22 12.03 5.77 3.13
CA THR A 22 10.80 6.55 3.07
C THR A 22 9.66 5.64 2.58
N PRO A 23 8.53 5.56 3.30
CA PRO A 23 7.41 4.74 2.86
C PRO A 23 6.88 5.13 1.48
N ARG A 24 6.69 4.12 0.63
CA ARG A 24 6.15 4.20 -0.72
C ARG A 24 4.93 3.28 -0.84
N ASP A 25 3.83 3.81 -1.35
CA ASP A 25 2.59 3.07 -1.62
C ASP A 25 2.28 3.11 -3.12
N ALA A 26 1.67 2.04 -3.62
CA ALA A 26 1.27 1.95 -5.02
C ALA A 26 -0.11 2.60 -5.22
N GLN A 27 -0.16 3.56 -6.14
CA GLN A 27 -1.30 4.45 -6.38
C GLN A 27 -2.60 3.73 -6.73
N ASP A 28 -2.51 2.55 -7.35
CA ASP A 28 -3.68 1.73 -7.63
C ASP A 28 -4.42 1.32 -6.36
N LEU A 29 -3.68 1.00 -5.31
CA LEU A 29 -4.27 0.56 -4.05
C LEU A 29 -4.82 1.73 -3.20
N MET A 30 -4.57 2.97 -3.62
CA MET A 30 -4.90 4.16 -2.82
C MET A 30 -6.31 4.71 -3.08
N SER A 31 -6.91 4.44 -4.25
CA SER A 31 -8.25 4.97 -4.58
C SER A 31 -9.35 3.93 -4.59
N TRP A 32 -9.00 2.65 -4.58
CA TRP A 32 -9.93 1.58 -4.91
C TRP A 32 -10.08 0.60 -3.74
N PRO A 33 -11.28 -0.01 -3.57
CA PRO A 33 -11.56 -0.85 -2.40
C PRO A 33 -10.99 -2.26 -2.59
N PHE A 34 -9.69 -2.41 -2.34
CA PHE A 34 -9.01 -3.70 -2.40
C PHE A 34 -9.00 -4.47 -1.07
N PHE A 35 -9.32 -3.79 0.04
CA PHE A 35 -9.16 -4.32 1.39
C PHE A 35 -10.40 -4.10 2.24
N SER A 36 -10.63 -4.99 3.21
CA SER A 36 -11.61 -4.75 4.26
C SER A 36 -11.19 -3.57 5.15
N LEU A 37 -12.12 -2.65 5.42
CA LEU A 37 -11.91 -1.52 6.33
C LEU A 37 -12.25 -1.84 7.79
N ALA A 38 -12.86 -3.00 8.05
CA ALA A 38 -13.21 -3.44 9.39
C ALA A 38 -12.09 -4.32 9.97
N LYS A 39 -11.90 -4.25 11.30
CA LYS A 39 -11.02 -5.18 12.04
C LYS A 39 -11.65 -6.58 12.17
N SER A 40 -12.98 -6.67 12.06
CA SER A 40 -13.69 -7.93 12.08
C SER A 40 -13.46 -8.72 10.79
N ARG A 41 -13.52 -10.05 10.91
CA ARG A 41 -13.42 -10.96 9.77
C ARG A 41 -14.52 -10.64 8.75
N ARG A 42 -14.12 -10.41 7.50
CA ARG A 42 -15.02 -10.22 6.36
C ARG A 42 -14.86 -11.36 5.38
N VAL A 43 -15.94 -12.06 5.07
CA VAL A 43 -16.00 -13.07 4.00
C VAL A 43 -16.88 -12.62 2.83
N THR A 44 -17.78 -11.65 3.06
CA THR A 44 -18.57 -11.04 2.01
C THR A 44 -17.67 -10.34 1.00
N PRO A 45 -17.76 -10.68 -0.30
CA PRO A 45 -16.92 -10.08 -1.33
C PRO A 45 -17.02 -8.55 -1.38
N ILE A 46 -15.99 -7.92 -1.91
CA ILE A 46 -16.11 -6.56 -2.47
C ILE A 46 -16.43 -6.76 -3.95
N ASP A 47 -17.59 -6.31 -4.42
CA ASP A 47 -17.90 -6.18 -5.86
C ASP A 47 -18.07 -4.70 -6.17
N PHE A 48 -17.07 -4.10 -6.81
CA PHE A 48 -17.00 -2.68 -7.08
C PHE A 48 -16.95 -2.43 -8.59
N ARG A 49 -17.79 -1.51 -9.07
CA ARG A 49 -17.81 -1.04 -10.46
C ARG A 49 -17.98 0.47 -10.50
N MET A 50 -17.15 1.15 -11.30
CA MET A 50 -17.23 2.59 -11.53
C MET A 50 -16.61 2.95 -12.87
N GLY A 51 -17.44 3.37 -13.83
CA GLY A 51 -17.00 3.52 -15.22
C GLY A 51 -16.43 2.19 -15.75
N GLU A 52 -15.27 2.25 -16.39
CA GLU A 52 -14.55 1.08 -16.92
C GLU A 52 -13.80 0.26 -15.83
N VAL A 53 -13.75 0.76 -14.59
CA VAL A 53 -13.06 0.08 -13.49
C VAL A 53 -14.01 -0.93 -12.84
N SER A 54 -13.57 -2.19 -12.81
CA SER A 54 -14.23 -3.26 -12.08
C SER A 54 -13.23 -3.96 -11.17
N ILE A 55 -13.62 -4.22 -9.93
CA ILE A 55 -12.79 -4.89 -8.93
C ILE A 55 -13.68 -5.86 -8.16
N ARG A 56 -13.24 -7.11 -8.07
CA ARG A 56 -13.84 -8.12 -7.22
C ARG A 56 -12.78 -8.67 -6.28
N VAL A 57 -13.05 -8.61 -4.98
CA VAL A 57 -12.18 -9.17 -3.93
C VAL A 57 -12.93 -10.25 -3.19
N GLU A 58 -12.35 -11.44 -3.15
CA GLU A 58 -12.92 -12.64 -2.57
C GLU A 58 -11.98 -13.19 -1.50
N ALA A 59 -12.56 -13.84 -0.50
CA ALA A 59 -11.84 -14.33 0.66
C ALA A 59 -12.31 -15.73 1.04
N THR A 60 -11.43 -16.49 1.67
CA THR A 60 -11.77 -17.80 2.25
C THR A 60 -12.48 -17.62 3.60
N VAL A 61 -13.27 -18.60 4.00
CA VAL A 61 -13.97 -18.59 5.30
C VAL A 61 -13.00 -18.68 6.47
N GLU A 62 -11.91 -19.44 6.29
CA GLU A 62 -10.88 -19.71 7.29
C GLU A 62 -10.14 -18.43 7.71
N HIS A 63 -9.55 -17.71 6.75
CA HIS A 63 -8.71 -16.54 7.04
C HIS A 63 -9.49 -15.21 6.96
N GLY A 64 -10.54 -15.14 6.14
CA GLY A 64 -11.21 -13.89 5.80
C GLY A 64 -10.38 -13.01 4.87
N MET A 65 -10.96 -11.85 4.52
CA MET A 65 -10.39 -10.91 3.56
C MET A 65 -9.22 -10.13 4.17
N ALA A 66 -8.19 -9.91 3.37
CA ALA A 66 -7.11 -8.97 3.69
C ALA A 66 -7.69 -7.60 4.05
N THR A 67 -7.24 -7.10 5.19
CA THR A 67 -7.67 -5.84 5.77
C THR A 67 -6.72 -4.72 5.37
N ILE A 68 -7.15 -3.48 5.56
CA ILE A 68 -6.31 -2.32 5.24
C ILE A 68 -5.06 -2.21 6.14
N TRP A 69 -4.99 -2.93 7.25
CA TRP A 69 -3.76 -3.05 8.05
C TRP A 69 -2.78 -4.06 7.43
N ASP A 70 -3.27 -5.09 6.73
CA ASP A 70 -2.41 -6.05 6.04
C ASP A 70 -1.69 -5.40 4.85
N ALA A 71 -2.29 -4.35 4.27
CA ALA A 71 -1.66 -3.53 3.24
C ALA A 71 -0.34 -2.86 3.70
N ASP A 72 -0.07 -2.77 5.00
CA ASP A 72 1.19 -2.23 5.54
C ASP A 72 2.39 -3.08 5.09
N ILE A 73 2.20 -4.40 4.94
CA ILE A 73 3.22 -5.32 4.42
C ILE A 73 3.50 -5.02 2.94
N LEU A 74 2.48 -4.67 2.15
CA LEU A 74 2.66 -4.29 0.75
C LEU A 74 3.37 -2.93 0.63
N ILE A 75 3.07 -1.99 1.52
CA ILE A 75 3.79 -0.70 1.60
C ILE A 75 5.27 -0.94 1.93
N TRP A 76 5.57 -1.80 2.90
CA TRP A 76 6.94 -2.23 3.19
C TRP A 76 7.61 -2.82 1.95
N ALA A 77 6.97 -3.79 1.29
CA ALA A 77 7.51 -4.45 0.12
C ALA A 77 7.82 -3.47 -1.02
N ALA A 78 6.87 -2.59 -1.34
CA ALA A 78 7.04 -1.55 -2.34
C ALA A 78 8.20 -0.60 -1.99
N SER A 79 8.29 -0.19 -0.72
CA SER A 79 9.34 0.70 -0.24
C SER A 79 10.73 0.08 -0.40
N GLN A 80 10.90 -1.21 -0.10
CA GLN A 80 12.17 -1.90 -0.28
C GLN A 80 12.57 -2.01 -1.76
N ILE A 81 11.62 -2.36 -2.63
CA ILE A 81 11.87 -2.53 -4.07
C ILE A 81 12.25 -1.18 -4.70
N VAL A 82 11.49 -0.12 -4.40
CA VAL A 82 11.77 1.22 -4.92
C VAL A 82 13.13 1.72 -4.43
N ASP A 83 13.44 1.60 -3.13
CA ASP A 83 14.74 2.01 -2.59
C ASP A 83 15.92 1.26 -3.25
N ALA A 84 15.78 -0.05 -3.48
CA ALA A 84 16.81 -0.83 -4.13
C ALA A 84 17.00 -0.44 -5.61
N ARG A 85 15.90 -0.28 -6.34
CA ARG A 85 15.91 0.16 -7.74
C ARG A 85 16.52 1.56 -7.89
N ASP A 86 16.14 2.50 -7.02
CA ASP A 86 16.69 3.87 -7.02
C ASP A 86 18.20 3.90 -6.76
N LYS A 87 18.74 2.87 -6.09
CA LYS A 87 20.17 2.66 -5.85
C LYS A 87 20.87 1.80 -6.93
N GLY A 88 20.17 1.46 -8.00
CA GLY A 88 20.70 0.63 -9.09
C GLY A 88 20.93 -0.83 -8.71
N LEU A 89 20.31 -1.32 -7.63
CA LEU A 89 20.40 -2.71 -7.20
C LEU A 89 19.38 -3.57 -7.95
N ARG A 90 19.71 -4.86 -8.13
CA ARG A 90 18.76 -5.84 -8.70
C ARG A 90 17.61 -6.09 -7.73
N THR A 91 16.38 -5.95 -8.21
CA THR A 91 15.16 -6.24 -7.47
C THR A 91 14.56 -7.59 -7.90
N SER A 92 13.73 -8.17 -7.04
CA SER A 92 13.03 -9.43 -7.31
C SER A 92 11.68 -9.47 -6.61
N ARG A 93 10.79 -10.32 -7.13
CA ARG A 93 9.51 -10.65 -6.49
C ARG A 93 9.67 -11.58 -5.29
N LEU A 94 10.75 -12.37 -5.27
CA LEU A 94 11.11 -13.21 -4.13
C LEU A 94 11.85 -12.37 -3.11
N MET A 95 11.16 -12.02 -2.03
CA MET A 95 11.69 -11.20 -0.94
C MET A 95 11.99 -12.06 0.29
N ALA A 96 13.08 -11.75 1.00
CA ALA A 96 13.36 -12.27 2.32
C ALA A 96 13.61 -11.17 3.33
N ALA A 97 13.07 -11.36 4.53
CA ALA A 97 13.25 -10.45 5.67
C ALA A 97 13.01 -11.18 6.98
N THR A 98 13.56 -10.65 8.07
CA THR A 98 13.16 -11.05 9.41
C THR A 98 11.79 -10.43 9.76
N PRO A 99 10.99 -11.08 10.63
CA PRO A 99 9.77 -10.48 11.16
C PRO A 99 10.00 -9.12 11.79
N TYR A 100 11.12 -8.97 12.50
CA TYR A 100 11.53 -7.72 13.13
C TYR A 100 11.70 -6.58 12.11
N GLU A 101 12.37 -6.82 10.98
CA GLU A 101 12.55 -5.80 9.93
C GLU A 101 11.22 -5.31 9.34
N ILE A 102 10.26 -6.23 9.13
CA ILE A 102 8.92 -5.87 8.65
C ILE A 102 8.21 -5.04 9.71
N LEU A 103 8.08 -5.57 10.94
CA LEU A 103 7.33 -4.96 12.04
C LEU A 103 7.89 -3.58 12.43
N ALA A 104 9.21 -3.44 12.50
CA ALA A 104 9.88 -2.18 12.80
C ALA A 104 9.57 -1.13 11.71
N PHE A 105 9.59 -1.52 10.43
CA PHE A 105 9.29 -0.59 9.33
C PHE A 105 7.85 -0.04 9.41
N ILE A 106 6.88 -0.90 9.71
CA ILE A 106 5.45 -0.57 9.80
C ILE A 106 5.03 -0.08 11.19
N GLU A 107 5.99 0.28 12.05
CA GLU A 107 5.78 0.82 13.41
C GLU A 107 4.87 -0.06 14.29
N ARG A 108 5.14 -1.37 14.26
CA ARG A 108 4.50 -2.37 15.13
C ARG A 108 5.51 -2.89 16.14
N GLY A 109 5.00 -3.33 17.30
CA GLY A 109 5.83 -3.93 18.34
C GLY A 109 6.45 -5.26 17.88
N ASP A 110 7.46 -5.71 18.62
CA ASP A 110 8.29 -6.89 18.37
C ASP A 110 7.92 -8.08 19.28
N SER A 111 6.74 -8.04 19.89
CA SER A 111 6.26 -9.12 20.75
C SER A 111 5.85 -10.39 19.97
N ALA A 112 5.82 -11.54 20.65
CA ALA A 112 5.33 -12.80 20.07
C ALA A 112 3.94 -12.67 19.44
N HIS A 113 3.02 -11.96 20.11
CA HIS A 113 1.69 -11.67 19.57
C HIS A 113 1.77 -10.83 18.26
N SER A 114 2.70 -9.89 18.17
CA SER A 114 2.90 -9.10 16.94
C SER A 114 3.40 -9.99 15.80
N TYR A 115 4.21 -10.99 16.11
CA TYR A 115 4.63 -11.99 15.14
C TYR A 115 3.47 -12.88 14.66
N ASP A 116 2.63 -13.39 15.56
CA ASP A 116 1.44 -14.17 15.19
C ASP A 116 0.48 -13.35 14.32
N ARG A 117 0.34 -12.05 14.61
CA ARG A 117 -0.45 -11.12 13.78
C ARG A 117 0.15 -10.92 12.39
N LEU A 118 1.47 -10.89 12.26
CA LEU A 118 2.15 -10.83 10.98
C LEU A 118 1.86 -12.09 10.16
N LYS A 119 1.99 -13.29 10.76
CA LYS A 119 1.66 -14.56 10.08
C LYS A 119 0.21 -14.58 9.59
N ALA A 120 -0.73 -14.22 10.47
CA ALA A 120 -2.14 -14.15 10.10
C ALA A 120 -2.43 -13.11 9.01
N ALA A 121 -1.64 -12.02 8.93
CA ALA A 121 -1.74 -11.05 7.85
C ALA A 121 -1.21 -11.61 6.53
N LEU A 122 -0.09 -12.34 6.54
CA LEU A 122 0.45 -13.04 5.37
C LEU A 122 -0.54 -14.09 4.84
N ASP A 123 -1.16 -14.87 5.73
CA ASP A 123 -2.20 -15.84 5.36
C ASP A 123 -3.39 -15.15 4.68
N ARG A 124 -3.90 -14.05 5.26
CA ARG A 124 -4.99 -13.27 4.64
C ARG A 124 -4.61 -12.69 3.29
N LEU A 125 -3.38 -12.18 3.14
CA LEU A 125 -2.88 -11.65 1.87
C LEU A 125 -2.75 -12.74 0.80
N GLN A 126 -2.34 -13.95 1.19
CA GLN A 126 -2.25 -15.09 0.28
C GLN A 126 -3.62 -15.65 -0.10
N SER A 127 -4.55 -15.73 0.85
CA SER A 127 -5.88 -16.31 0.63
C SER A 127 -6.91 -15.34 0.03
N THR A 128 -6.58 -14.05 -0.08
CA THR A 128 -7.46 -13.05 -0.70
C THR A 128 -7.22 -12.99 -2.19
N THR A 129 -8.24 -13.35 -2.98
CA THR A 129 -8.20 -13.28 -4.44
C THR A 129 -8.77 -11.97 -4.94
N VAL A 130 -8.05 -11.31 -5.84
CA VAL A 130 -8.44 -10.06 -6.50
C VAL A 130 -8.63 -10.31 -7.99
N ALA A 131 -9.75 -9.88 -8.55
CA ALA A 131 -9.99 -9.77 -9.99
C ALA A 131 -10.20 -8.29 -10.37
N THR A 132 -9.43 -7.74 -11.30
CA THR A 132 -9.50 -6.31 -11.65
C THR A 132 -9.34 -6.03 -13.15
N SER A 133 -9.95 -4.94 -13.63
CA SER A 133 -9.69 -4.36 -14.97
C SER A 133 -8.60 -3.28 -14.95
N ILE A 134 -8.04 -2.94 -13.79
CA ILE A 134 -6.97 -1.94 -13.67
C ILE A 134 -5.70 -2.42 -14.37
N ARG A 135 -5.11 -1.53 -15.19
CA ARG A 135 -3.94 -1.79 -16.03
C ARG A 135 -4.17 -2.91 -17.06
N GLN A 136 -5.41 -3.08 -17.52
CA GLN A 136 -5.79 -3.98 -18.61
C GLN A 136 -6.34 -3.16 -19.79
N SER A 137 -5.45 -2.52 -20.55
CA SER A 137 -5.84 -1.61 -21.66
C SER A 137 -6.16 -2.34 -22.98
N SER A 138 -5.70 -3.59 -23.15
CA SER A 138 -5.79 -4.32 -24.43
C SER A 138 -6.45 -5.70 -24.34
N GLU A 139 -6.52 -6.32 -23.16
CA GLU A 139 -7.12 -7.64 -23.01
C GLU A 139 -8.55 -7.52 -22.48
N ARG A 140 -9.51 -8.15 -23.16
CA ARG A 140 -10.86 -8.43 -22.61
C ARG A 140 -10.84 -9.37 -21.39
N ARG A 141 -9.67 -9.61 -20.78
CA ARG A 141 -9.44 -10.55 -19.68
C ARG A 141 -9.25 -9.76 -18.38
N ARG A 142 -9.94 -10.22 -17.33
CA ARG A 142 -9.73 -9.71 -15.97
C ARG A 142 -8.46 -10.35 -15.43
N HIS A 143 -7.54 -9.55 -14.90
CA HIS A 143 -6.36 -10.08 -14.22
C HIS A 143 -6.77 -10.59 -12.84
N ARG A 144 -6.38 -11.83 -12.50
CA ARG A 144 -6.66 -12.47 -11.21
C ARG A 144 -5.36 -12.79 -10.49
N PHE A 145 -5.27 -12.45 -9.21
CA PHE A 145 -4.08 -12.69 -8.39
C PHE A 145 -4.41 -12.67 -6.88
N SER A 146 -3.48 -13.18 -6.07
CA SER A 146 -3.44 -12.95 -4.61
C SER A 146 -2.35 -11.94 -4.28
N TRP A 147 -2.49 -11.20 -3.17
CA TRP A 147 -1.50 -10.17 -2.80
C TRP A 147 -0.12 -10.73 -2.48
N ILE A 148 -0.08 -11.99 -2.03
CA ILE A 148 1.12 -12.80 -1.86
C ILE A 148 0.85 -14.13 -2.56
N ASN A 149 1.72 -14.56 -3.47
CA ASN A 149 1.56 -15.84 -4.15
C ASN A 149 1.97 -17.00 -3.23
N GLU A 150 3.07 -16.82 -2.51
CA GLU A 150 3.64 -17.80 -1.59
C GLU A 150 4.33 -17.07 -0.44
N TRP A 151 4.28 -17.62 0.76
CA TRP A 151 5.17 -17.24 1.85
C TRP A 151 5.55 -18.47 2.68
N LYS A 152 6.73 -18.44 3.31
CA LYS A 152 7.17 -19.49 4.23
C LYS A 152 8.11 -18.94 5.30
N GLU A 153 8.07 -19.56 6.47
CA GLU A 153 9.09 -19.38 7.48
C GLU A 153 10.35 -20.15 7.08
N ARG A 154 11.51 -19.50 7.19
CA ARG A 154 12.79 -20.16 7.08
C ARG A 154 13.25 -20.59 8.45
N MET A 155 13.71 -21.83 8.56
CA MET A 155 14.41 -22.33 9.74
C MET A 155 15.81 -22.80 9.33
N ASP A 156 16.77 -22.70 10.24
CA ASP A 156 18.06 -23.37 10.08
C ASP A 156 17.94 -24.88 10.35
N GLY A 157 19.03 -25.63 10.14
CA GLY A 157 19.07 -27.08 10.40
C GLY A 157 18.89 -27.47 11.87
N SER A 158 18.87 -26.50 12.79
CA SER A 158 18.63 -26.67 14.22
C SER A 158 17.26 -26.14 14.65
N GLY A 159 16.39 -25.75 13.70
CA GLY A 159 15.04 -25.25 13.95
C GLY A 159 14.94 -23.77 14.35
N ARG A 160 16.03 -23.00 14.29
CA ARG A 160 16.00 -21.56 14.60
C ARG A 160 15.40 -20.76 13.45
N PRO A 161 14.50 -19.80 13.72
CA PRO A 161 13.89 -18.99 12.66
C PRO A 161 14.94 -18.08 12.01
N LEU A 162 15.15 -18.27 10.71
CA LEU A 162 16.02 -17.45 9.85
C LEU A 162 15.29 -16.26 9.21
N GLY A 163 13.96 -16.25 9.26
CA GLY A 163 13.13 -15.17 8.73
C GLY A 163 11.94 -15.68 7.93
N ILE A 164 11.40 -14.80 7.09
CA ILE A 164 10.27 -15.06 6.19
C ILE A 164 10.76 -14.88 4.75
N GLU A 165 10.34 -15.79 3.88
CA GLU A 165 10.37 -15.61 2.43
C GLU A 165 8.97 -15.40 1.91
N LEU A 166 8.79 -14.50 0.96
CA LEU A 166 7.51 -14.28 0.27
C LEU A 166 7.71 -13.97 -1.21
N ILE A 167 6.72 -14.35 -2.02
CA ILE A 167 6.68 -14.10 -3.46
C ILE A 167 5.52 -13.15 -3.76
N LEU A 168 5.87 -11.96 -4.26
CA LEU A 168 4.88 -10.98 -4.73
C LEU A 168 4.30 -11.38 -6.10
N PRO A 169 3.01 -11.06 -6.37
CA PRO A 169 2.41 -11.26 -7.67
C PRO A 169 3.01 -10.31 -8.71
N ASP A 170 3.08 -10.77 -9.96
CA ASP A 170 3.59 -9.98 -11.09
C ASP A 170 2.86 -8.63 -11.22
N TRP A 171 1.54 -8.63 -11.04
CA TRP A 171 0.72 -7.41 -11.12
C TRP A 171 1.14 -6.32 -10.12
N PHE A 172 1.43 -6.71 -8.88
CA PHE A 172 1.88 -5.76 -7.85
C PHE A 172 3.30 -5.29 -8.17
N TYR A 173 4.21 -6.23 -8.42
CA TYR A 173 5.61 -5.92 -8.71
C TYR A 173 5.76 -5.00 -9.94
N ALA A 174 5.07 -5.29 -11.04
CA ALA A 174 5.06 -4.44 -12.24
C ALA A 174 4.57 -3.01 -11.92
N GLY A 175 3.60 -2.86 -11.00
CA GLY A 175 3.14 -1.55 -10.56
C GLY A 175 4.12 -0.81 -9.66
N VAL A 176 4.92 -1.55 -8.89
CA VAL A 176 5.95 -0.96 -8.02
C VAL A 176 7.17 -0.52 -8.83
N ILE A 177 7.53 -1.23 -9.89
CA ILE A 177 8.65 -0.88 -10.76
C ILE A 177 8.33 0.34 -11.64
N ASP A 178 7.06 0.60 -11.95
CA ASP A 178 6.63 1.80 -12.67
C ASP A 178 6.56 3.02 -11.74
N ASP A 179 7.49 3.95 -11.91
CA ASP A 179 7.57 5.19 -11.13
C ASP A 179 6.31 6.05 -11.17
N ALA A 180 5.58 6.02 -12.30
CA ALA A 180 4.36 6.80 -12.44
C ALA A 180 3.26 6.32 -11.48
N LEU A 181 3.38 5.09 -10.94
CA LEU A 181 2.39 4.44 -10.09
C LEU A 181 2.79 4.38 -8.61
N ILE A 182 3.87 5.04 -8.20
CA ILE A 182 4.30 5.10 -6.80
C ILE A 182 4.07 6.49 -6.20
N LEU A 183 3.66 6.54 -4.92
CA LEU A 183 3.66 7.76 -4.13
C LEU A 183 4.35 7.55 -2.78
N THR A 184 5.14 8.55 -2.41
CA THR A 184 5.63 8.71 -1.04
C THR A 184 4.48 8.94 -0.07
N ILE A 185 4.45 8.23 1.04
CA ILE A 185 3.53 8.50 2.14
C ILE A 185 4.29 8.95 3.39
N ASP A 186 3.58 9.67 4.26
CA ASP A 186 4.07 10.07 5.58
C ASP A 186 4.17 8.83 6.47
N ARG A 187 5.28 8.70 7.20
CA ARG A 187 5.53 7.59 8.12
C ARG A 187 4.49 7.53 9.26
N GLN A 188 3.95 8.66 9.70
CA GLN A 188 2.86 8.73 10.69
C GLN A 188 1.57 7.99 10.25
N TYR A 189 1.44 7.62 8.96
CA TYR A 189 0.38 6.75 8.47
C TYR A 189 0.26 5.44 9.27
N PHE A 190 1.36 4.87 9.73
CA PHE A 190 1.34 3.60 10.48
C PHE A 190 0.66 3.72 11.86
N GLY A 191 0.61 4.94 12.41
CA GLY A 191 -0.10 5.30 13.63
C GLY A 191 -1.62 5.42 13.50
N LEU A 192 -2.18 5.51 12.28
CA LEU A 192 -3.63 5.62 12.08
C LEU A 192 -4.35 4.33 12.52
N THR A 193 -5.31 4.45 13.45
CA THR A 193 -5.89 3.30 14.15
C THR A 193 -7.21 2.79 13.52
N GLY A 194 -7.90 3.63 12.76
CA GLY A 194 -9.19 3.32 12.12
C GLY A 194 -9.04 2.92 10.65
N GLY A 195 -9.81 1.92 10.19
CA GLY A 195 -9.72 1.46 8.80
C GLY A 195 -10.23 2.49 7.78
N LEU A 196 -11.32 3.20 8.10
CA LEU A 196 -11.80 4.33 7.29
C LEU A 196 -10.78 5.47 7.24
N GLU A 197 -10.09 5.73 8.35
CA GLU A 197 -9.06 6.75 8.48
C GLU A 197 -7.84 6.43 7.59
N ARG A 198 -7.36 5.19 7.63
CA ARG A 198 -6.28 4.69 6.75
C ARG A 198 -6.65 4.77 5.28
N TRP A 199 -7.84 4.33 4.92
CA TRP A 199 -8.33 4.43 3.54
C TRP A 199 -8.42 5.88 3.08
N LEU A 200 -8.96 6.76 3.93
CA LEU A 200 -9.12 8.16 3.60
C LEU A 200 -7.77 8.85 3.39
N TYR A 201 -6.76 8.54 4.22
CA TYR A 201 -5.40 9.02 4.02
C TYR A 201 -4.86 8.69 2.62
N ARG A 202 -4.99 7.42 2.20
CA ARG A 202 -4.50 6.98 0.88
C ARG A 202 -5.25 7.68 -0.24
N LEU A 203 -6.58 7.80 -0.13
CA LEU A 203 -7.40 8.51 -1.11
C LEU A 203 -6.97 9.98 -1.23
N VAL A 204 -6.85 10.67 -0.10
CA VAL A 204 -6.45 12.07 -0.02
C VAL A 204 -5.04 12.25 -0.58
N ARG A 205 -4.09 11.37 -0.23
CA ARG A 205 -2.70 11.46 -0.73
C ARG A 205 -2.60 11.34 -2.25
N LYS A 206 -3.42 10.47 -2.85
CA LYS A 206 -3.48 10.31 -4.31
C LYS A 206 -4.08 11.53 -5.01
N HIS A 207 -5.09 12.16 -4.43
CA HIS A 207 -5.81 13.27 -5.07
C HIS A 207 -5.33 14.67 -4.64
N GLY A 208 -4.60 14.79 -3.53
CA GLY A 208 -4.24 16.06 -2.89
C GLY A 208 -2.88 16.63 -3.29
N GLY A 209 -2.10 15.93 -4.11
CA GLY A 209 -0.70 16.31 -4.40
C GLY A 209 -0.49 17.39 -5.48
N ARG A 210 -1.53 17.81 -6.22
CA ARG A 210 -1.37 18.71 -7.39
C ARG A 210 -2.32 19.92 -7.43
N GLN A 211 -3.20 20.10 -6.45
CA GLN A 211 -4.22 21.15 -6.48
C GLN A 211 -4.05 22.14 -5.33
N THR A 212 -3.61 23.35 -5.67
CA THR A 212 -3.41 24.48 -4.75
C THR A 212 -4.68 24.85 -3.97
N TYR A 213 -5.85 24.64 -4.59
CA TYR A 213 -7.16 24.97 -4.00
C TYR A 213 -7.82 23.82 -3.24
N GLY A 214 -7.14 22.67 -3.11
CA GLY A 214 -7.70 21.45 -2.53
C GLY A 214 -8.62 20.68 -3.48
N TRP A 215 -9.01 19.48 -3.06
CA TRP A 215 -9.91 18.59 -3.80
C TRP A 215 -11.16 18.30 -2.96
N SER A 216 -12.27 18.01 -3.62
CA SER A 216 -13.52 17.63 -2.93
C SER A 216 -14.19 16.38 -3.51
N PHE A 217 -14.86 15.63 -2.64
CA PHE A 217 -15.72 14.51 -3.03
C PHE A 217 -17.09 14.64 -2.38
N ASP A 218 -18.12 14.31 -3.15
CA ASP A 218 -19.45 14.02 -2.61
C ASP A 218 -19.39 12.83 -1.63
N LEU A 219 -20.07 12.94 -0.49
CA LEU A 219 -20.00 11.90 0.54
C LEU A 219 -20.60 10.55 0.11
N ARG A 220 -21.65 10.55 -0.74
CA ARG A 220 -22.22 9.30 -1.26
C ARG A 220 -21.25 8.63 -2.21
N HIS A 221 -20.58 9.41 -3.06
CA HIS A 221 -19.52 8.90 -3.90
C HIS A 221 -18.36 8.31 -3.08
N LEU A 222 -17.94 8.97 -1.99
CA LEU A 222 -16.93 8.42 -1.07
C LEU A 222 -17.35 7.11 -0.44
N HIS A 223 -18.62 7.00 0.00
CA HIS A 223 -19.13 5.78 0.62
C HIS A 223 -19.09 4.59 -0.34
N VAL A 224 -19.46 4.79 -1.60
CA VAL A 224 -19.33 3.77 -2.65
C VAL A 224 -17.86 3.43 -2.90
N LYS A 225 -17.01 4.45 -3.05
CA LYS A 225 -15.56 4.28 -3.32
C LYS A 225 -14.82 3.56 -2.18
N SER A 226 -15.30 3.68 -0.94
CA SER A 226 -14.65 3.05 0.22
C SER A 226 -14.92 1.55 0.31
N GLY A 227 -15.92 1.01 -0.39
CA GLY A 227 -16.33 -0.39 -0.26
C GLY A 227 -16.76 -0.78 1.18
N SER A 228 -17.18 0.20 1.98
CA SER A 228 -17.59 -0.02 3.38
C SER A 228 -18.93 -0.73 3.43
N LEU A 229 -19.05 -1.72 4.33
CA LEU A 229 -20.31 -2.39 4.63
C LEU A 229 -21.19 -1.58 5.60
N SER A 230 -20.64 -0.55 6.23
CA SER A 230 -21.40 0.29 7.17
C SER A 230 -22.48 1.08 6.43
N PRO A 231 -23.70 1.22 7.01
CA PRO A 231 -24.73 2.08 6.45
C PRO A 231 -24.22 3.52 6.29
N PHE A 232 -24.71 4.22 5.26
CA PHE A 232 -24.28 5.58 4.94
C PHE A 232 -24.33 6.55 6.13
N LYS A 233 -25.37 6.46 6.98
CA LYS A 233 -25.49 7.28 8.20
C LYS A 233 -24.33 7.05 9.16
N ARG A 234 -23.91 5.79 9.36
CA ARG A 234 -22.76 5.46 10.21
C ARG A 234 -21.44 5.89 9.57
N PHE A 235 -21.28 5.65 8.27
CA PHE A 235 -20.11 6.11 7.51
C PHE A 235 -19.91 7.63 7.62
N THR A 236 -20.96 8.43 7.44
CA THR A 236 -20.88 9.88 7.58
C THR A 236 -20.65 10.33 9.02
N PHE A 237 -21.13 9.60 10.01
CA PHE A 237 -20.81 9.84 11.42
C PHE A 237 -19.31 9.63 11.69
N ASP A 238 -18.77 8.48 11.29
CA ASP A 238 -17.35 8.16 11.46
C ASP A 238 -16.45 9.14 10.68
N LEU A 239 -16.87 9.57 9.49
CA LEU A 239 -16.17 10.58 8.70
C LEU A 239 -16.16 11.96 9.37
N ARG A 240 -17.29 12.40 9.96
CA ARG A 240 -17.34 13.65 10.74
C ARG A 240 -16.36 13.62 11.91
N GLU A 241 -16.23 12.47 12.56
CA GLU A 241 -15.30 12.31 13.68
C GLU A 241 -13.83 12.36 13.22
N ILE A 242 -13.50 11.80 12.06
CA ILE A 242 -12.17 11.95 11.44
C ILE A 242 -11.91 13.42 11.10
N VAL A 243 -12.88 14.13 10.50
CA VAL A 243 -12.74 15.56 10.19
C VAL A 243 -12.60 16.39 11.48
N ARG A 244 -13.28 16.04 12.56
CA ARG A 244 -13.16 16.75 13.84
C ARG A 244 -11.77 16.57 14.47
N ARG A 245 -11.24 15.35 14.47
CA ARG A 245 -9.94 15.01 15.07
C ARG A 245 -8.73 15.43 14.22
N GLN A 246 -8.91 15.60 12.91
CA GLN A 246 -7.82 15.91 11.95
C GLN A 246 -6.60 14.96 12.06
N PRO A 247 -6.78 13.62 12.08
CA PRO A 247 -5.68 12.70 12.33
C PRO A 247 -4.79 12.46 11.11
N LEU A 248 -5.14 12.97 9.92
CA LEU A 248 -4.45 12.62 8.68
C LEU A 248 -3.18 13.47 8.51
N PRO A 249 -1.98 12.87 8.62
CA PRO A 249 -0.74 13.64 8.59
C PRO A 249 -0.56 14.33 7.23
N GLY A 250 -0.10 15.59 7.25
CA GLY A 250 0.09 16.38 6.03
C GLY A 250 -1.18 16.93 5.38
N TYR A 251 -2.38 16.69 5.93
CA TYR A 251 -3.64 17.14 5.33
C TYR A 251 -4.57 17.83 6.32
N ARG A 252 -5.31 18.83 5.83
CA ARG A 252 -6.44 19.43 6.53
C ARG A 252 -7.73 19.03 5.83
N LEU A 253 -8.67 18.49 6.60
CA LEU A 253 -9.99 18.07 6.14
C LEU A 253 -11.06 19.11 6.49
N GLY A 254 -12.11 19.20 5.68
CA GLY A 254 -13.29 20.01 5.98
C GLY A 254 -14.54 19.40 5.37
N LEU A 255 -15.70 19.74 5.92
CA LEU A 255 -17.00 19.41 5.32
C LEU A 255 -17.65 20.69 4.82
N SER A 256 -18.25 20.64 3.64
CA SER A 256 -19.09 21.70 3.12
C SER A 256 -20.39 21.13 2.57
N VAL A 257 -21.36 22.01 2.33
CA VAL A 257 -22.56 21.70 1.58
C VAL A 257 -22.47 22.47 0.27
N ASP A 258 -22.67 21.80 -0.86
CA ASP A 258 -22.68 22.46 -2.16
C ASP A 258 -24.02 23.19 -2.42
N PRO A 259 -24.12 24.01 -3.48
CA PRO A 259 -25.36 24.74 -3.78
C PRO A 259 -26.58 23.84 -4.01
N ASN A 260 -26.37 22.55 -4.32
CA ASN A 260 -27.43 21.55 -4.50
C ASN A 260 -27.78 20.83 -3.19
N GLY A 261 -27.29 21.31 -2.04
CA GLY A 261 -27.55 20.72 -0.73
C GLY A 261 -26.76 19.44 -0.43
N ARG A 262 -25.78 19.07 -1.27
CA ARG A 262 -25.01 17.83 -1.08
C ARG A 262 -23.83 18.05 -0.15
N SER A 263 -23.68 17.18 0.84
CA SER A 263 -22.50 17.19 1.70
C SER A 263 -21.26 16.72 0.94
N ARG A 264 -20.16 17.46 1.09
CA ARG A 264 -18.87 17.18 0.45
C ARG A 264 -17.75 17.17 1.49
N LEU A 265 -16.81 16.26 1.31
CA LEU A 265 -15.51 16.29 1.97
C LEU A 265 -14.56 17.13 1.12
N ASN A 266 -13.90 18.10 1.74
CA ASN A 266 -12.82 18.88 1.16
C ASN A 266 -11.52 18.54 1.87
N PHE A 267 -10.41 18.56 1.14
CA PHE A 267 -9.10 18.40 1.73
C PHE A 267 -8.05 19.19 0.97
N ARG A 268 -7.05 19.67 1.71
CA ARG A 268 -5.89 20.39 1.19
C ARG A 268 -4.64 19.96 1.93
N LEU A 269 -3.49 20.14 1.29
CA LEU A 269 -2.20 19.97 1.97
C LEU A 269 -2.13 20.93 3.16
N SER A 270 -1.63 20.42 4.28
CA SER A 270 -1.28 21.25 5.41
C SER A 270 -0.05 22.08 5.05
N PRO A 271 0.06 23.36 5.48
CA PRO A 271 1.22 24.20 5.19
C PRO A 271 2.54 23.68 5.80
N VAL A 272 2.44 22.82 6.81
CA VAL A 272 3.58 22.13 7.41
C VAL A 272 3.97 21.00 6.48
N ASP A 273 5.12 21.11 5.82
CA ASP A 273 5.64 20.07 4.93
C ASP A 273 5.99 18.81 5.73
N PRO A 274 5.24 17.70 5.57
CA PRO A 274 5.53 16.45 6.26
C PRO A 274 6.81 15.77 5.75
N PHE A 275 7.39 16.23 4.64
CA PHE A 275 8.56 15.66 3.98
C PHE A 275 9.83 16.53 4.11
N ALA A 276 9.75 17.69 4.76
CA ALA A 276 10.87 18.63 4.91
C ALA A 276 12.07 18.01 5.65
N SER A 277 11.83 17.09 6.59
CA SER A 277 12.89 16.44 7.38
C SER A 277 13.69 15.38 6.60
N ALA A 278 13.19 14.93 5.44
CA ALA A 278 13.81 13.85 4.65
C ALA A 278 14.71 14.34 3.51
N SER A 279 14.70 15.64 3.20
CA SER A 279 15.43 16.23 2.06
C SER A 279 16.74 16.94 2.42
N ALA A 280 17.08 17.04 3.71
CA ALA A 280 18.33 17.65 4.14
C ALA A 280 19.51 16.65 4.11
N THR A 281 20.00 16.34 2.90
CA THR A 281 21.42 16.01 2.72
C THR A 281 21.91 16.79 1.52
N PRO A 282 22.66 17.89 1.72
CA PRO A 282 23.28 18.60 0.61
C PRO A 282 24.34 17.69 0.01
N CYS A 283 24.07 17.16 -1.18
CA CYS A 283 25.09 16.56 -2.02
C CYS A 283 26.03 17.70 -2.44
N ALA A 284 27.21 17.78 -1.83
CA ALA A 284 28.23 18.74 -2.21
C ALA A 284 28.61 18.53 -3.70
N PRO A 285 28.69 19.59 -4.52
CA PRO A 285 29.04 19.44 -5.92
C PRO A 285 30.51 18.99 -6.03
N ARG A 286 30.73 17.77 -6.51
CA ARG A 286 32.05 17.28 -6.91
C ARG A 286 32.36 17.75 -8.34
N GLY A 287 33.33 18.66 -8.44
CA GLY A 287 34.40 18.58 -9.44
C GLY A 287 34.35 19.58 -10.60
N ARG A 288 35.43 20.36 -10.76
CA ARG A 288 36.50 20.08 -11.75
C ARG A 288 37.61 21.13 -11.66
N THR A 289 38.80 20.70 -11.25
CA THR A 289 40.06 21.41 -11.52
C THR A 289 40.49 21.09 -12.95
N THR A 290 40.39 22.08 -13.84
CA THR A 290 41.10 22.09 -15.11
C THR A 290 42.52 22.58 -14.87
N LYS A 291 43.51 21.67 -14.93
CA LYS A 291 44.89 22.05 -15.27
C LYS A 291 45.04 21.93 -16.77
N ALA A 292 45.19 23.07 -17.44
CA ALA A 292 45.70 23.13 -18.81
C ALA A 292 47.18 23.52 -18.75
N VAL A 293 47.95 22.78 -19.52
CA VAL A 293 49.39 22.93 -19.78
C VAL A 293 49.64 24.21 -20.57
N LYS A 294 50.56 25.05 -20.08
CA LYS A 294 51.66 25.67 -20.83
C LYS A 294 52.68 26.22 -19.85
#